data_AF-A0AAE3XC90-F1
#
_entry.id   AF-A0AAE3XC90-F1
#
_cell.length_a   1.000
_cell.length_b   1.000
_cell.length_c   1.000
_cell.angle_alpha   90.00
_cell.angle_beta   90.00
_cell.angle_gamma   90.00
#
_symmetry.space_group_name_H-M   'P 1'
#
loop_
_entity.id
_entity.type
_entity.pdbx_description
1 polymer ?
#
loop_
_entity_poly.entity_id
_entity_poly.type
_entity_poly.pdbx_seq_one_letter_code
_entity_poly.pdbx_strand_id
1 'polypeptide(L)'
;MRPVHLLLPLLLLTACKPGGAARDGAGGEDLVARTLFTATGSFDAQADSRERIGGGLRRATWTSRPPLDAAGVVVQYDSDARPLSWRLDIRSPRFTAQDLAGPDAQAVTTTQGEALHPAAGSRLADTLILTTTQGLRVVTRGYATQEDAALLPAFRR
;
A
#
# COMPACT_ATOMS: atom_id res chain seq x y z
N MET A 1 22.36 56.22 44.98
CA MET A 1 21.64 55.29 44.07
C MET A 1 22.71 54.44 43.37
N ARG A 2 22.67 53.11 43.51
CA ARG A 2 23.65 52.16 42.94
C ARG A 2 22.98 51.33 41.83
N PRO A 3 23.66 51.09 40.70
CA PRO A 3 23.46 49.88 39.88
C PRO A 3 24.77 49.07 39.90
N VAL A 4 24.89 47.97 40.65
CA VAL A 4 24.51 46.57 40.32
C VAL A 4 25.08 46.10 38.97
N HIS A 5 26.15 45.30 39.07
CA HIS A 5 26.78 44.52 38.01
C HIS A 5 25.87 43.37 37.55
N LEU A 6 25.91 43.03 36.26
CA LEU A 6 25.45 41.73 35.78
C LEU A 6 26.37 41.22 34.67
N LEU A 7 27.16 40.21 35.06
CA LEU A 7 27.97 39.33 34.22
C LEU A 7 27.07 38.50 33.29
N LEU A 8 27.43 38.40 32.02
CA LEU A 8 26.82 37.49 31.05
C LEU A 8 27.71 36.24 30.90
N PRO A 9 27.23 35.02 31.22
CA PRO A 9 28.00 33.80 31.04
C PRO A 9 27.81 33.23 29.62
N LEU A 10 28.93 32.86 29.01
CA LEU A 10 29.04 32.16 27.73
C LEU A 10 28.67 30.68 27.95
N LEU A 11 27.54 30.22 27.41
CA LEU A 11 27.11 28.82 27.49
C LEU A 11 27.44 28.10 26.18
N LEU A 12 28.53 27.33 26.23
CA LEU A 12 28.85 26.22 25.34
C LEU A 12 27.80 25.11 25.54
N LEU A 13 27.05 24.76 24.49
CA LEU A 13 26.31 23.50 24.44
C LEU A 13 26.79 22.68 23.24
N THR A 14 27.62 21.73 23.63
CA THR A 14 28.05 20.50 22.99
C THR A 14 26.95 19.77 22.21
N ALA A 15 27.42 19.21 21.09
CA ALA A 15 26.78 18.25 20.22
C ALA A 15 26.06 17.09 20.96
N CYS A 16 24.82 16.84 20.56
CA CYS A 16 24.21 15.51 20.55
C CYS A 16 23.57 15.31 19.18
N LYS A 17 24.30 14.64 18.27
CA LYS A 17 23.76 14.09 17.03
C LYS A 17 23.01 12.80 17.41
N PRO A 18 21.69 12.69 17.24
CA PRO A 18 21.06 11.38 17.30
C PRO A 18 21.48 10.64 16.03
N GLY A 19 22.16 9.51 16.22
CA GLY A 19 22.51 8.59 15.15
C GLY A 19 21.25 8.14 14.41
N GLY A 20 21.20 8.44 13.12
CA GLY A 20 20.29 7.77 12.19
C GLY A 20 20.81 6.37 11.96
N ALA A 21 20.20 5.40 12.64
CA ALA A 21 20.40 3.98 12.38
C ALA A 21 19.03 3.28 12.35
N ALA A 22 18.83 2.49 11.30
CA ALA A 22 17.78 1.50 11.06
C ALA A 22 16.36 2.01 10.74
N ARG A 23 16.06 2.15 9.44
CA ARG A 23 14.70 2.12 8.86
C ARG A 23 14.55 0.91 7.93
N ASP A 24 15.06 -0.27 8.31
CA ASP A 24 15.11 -1.43 7.40
C ASP A 24 14.03 -2.50 7.67
N GLY A 25 12.87 -2.13 8.23
CA GLY A 25 11.78 -3.10 8.41
C GLY A 25 10.39 -2.52 8.68
N ALA A 26 10.30 -1.42 9.40
CA ALA A 26 9.01 -0.83 9.78
C ALA A 26 8.23 -0.23 8.59
N GLY A 27 8.94 0.25 7.55
CA GLY A 27 8.30 0.89 6.40
C GLY A 27 7.51 -0.08 5.51
N GLY A 28 8.04 -1.28 5.27
CA GLY A 28 7.36 -2.31 4.48
C GLY A 28 6.15 -2.90 5.20
N GLU A 29 6.26 -3.14 6.51
CA GLU A 29 5.14 -3.64 7.30
C GLU A 29 4.00 -2.61 7.39
N ASP A 30 4.30 -1.32 7.54
CA ASP A 30 3.32 -0.24 7.50
C ASP A 30 2.64 -0.13 6.12
N LEU A 31 3.42 -0.25 5.03
CA LEU A 31 2.90 -0.24 3.66
C LEU A 31 1.92 -1.40 3.41
N VAL A 32 2.28 -2.61 3.82
CA VAL A 32 1.40 -3.80 3.72
C VAL A 32 0.12 -3.60 4.54
N ALA A 33 0.24 -3.13 5.78
CA ALA A 33 -0.92 -2.86 6.65
C ALA A 33 -1.87 -1.86 6.00
N ARG A 34 -1.32 -0.72 5.54
CA ARG A 34 -2.09 0.37 4.98
C ARG A 34 -2.74 0.00 3.64
N THR A 35 -2.08 -0.82 2.84
CA THR A 35 -2.65 -1.41 1.62
C THR A 35 -3.85 -2.27 1.95
N LEU A 36 -3.73 -3.18 2.93
CA LEU A 36 -4.82 -4.05 3.33
C LEU A 36 -6.00 -3.26 3.95
N PHE A 37 -5.72 -2.27 4.79
CA PHE A 37 -6.76 -1.38 5.34
C PHE A 37 -7.47 -0.57 4.27
N THR A 38 -6.76 -0.14 3.23
CA THR A 38 -7.37 0.52 2.07
C THR A 38 -8.27 -0.42 1.30
N ALA A 39 -7.78 -1.63 1.00
CA ALA A 39 -8.55 -2.65 0.29
C ALA A 39 -9.82 -3.07 1.06
N THR A 40 -9.73 -3.23 2.38
CA THR A 40 -10.83 -3.71 3.25
C THR A 40 -11.77 -2.61 3.75
N GLY A 41 -11.44 -1.33 3.51
CA GLY A 41 -12.39 -0.22 3.60
C GLY A 41 -12.24 0.72 4.78
N SER A 42 -11.12 0.65 5.51
CA SER A 42 -10.84 1.58 6.61
C SER A 42 -10.80 3.05 6.19
N PHE A 43 -10.53 3.33 4.90
CA PHE A 43 -10.41 4.68 4.35
C PHE A 43 -11.60 5.11 3.46
N ASP A 44 -12.65 4.29 3.35
CA ASP A 44 -13.78 4.54 2.42
C ASP A 44 -14.52 5.85 2.69
N ALA A 45 -14.62 6.27 3.94
CA ALA A 45 -15.27 7.53 4.32
C ALA A 45 -14.54 8.77 3.74
N GLN A 46 -13.29 8.60 3.32
CA GLN A 46 -12.42 9.66 2.80
C GLN A 46 -12.27 9.56 1.27
N ALA A 47 -12.95 8.62 0.61
CA ALA A 47 -12.93 8.47 -0.83
C ALA A 47 -13.57 9.68 -1.51
N ASP A 48 -12.98 10.11 -2.63
CA ASP A 48 -13.55 11.18 -3.46
C ASP A 48 -14.88 10.73 -4.10
N SER A 49 -15.00 9.43 -4.42
CA SER A 49 -16.23 8.83 -4.91
C SER A 49 -16.39 7.39 -4.44
N ARG A 50 -17.66 6.97 -4.33
CA ARG A 50 -18.08 5.59 -4.06
C ARG A 50 -19.24 5.23 -4.96
N GLU A 51 -19.09 4.17 -5.73
CA GLU A 51 -20.00 3.80 -6.80
C GLU A 51 -20.42 2.33 -6.66
N ARG A 52 -21.62 2.01 -7.16
CA ARG A 52 -22.04 0.63 -7.45
C ARG A 52 -21.80 0.41 -8.94
N ILE A 53 -21.04 -0.61 -9.30
CA ILE A 53 -20.63 -0.83 -10.70
C ILE A 53 -21.34 -2.02 -11.35
N GLY A 54 -22.25 -2.69 -10.63
CA GLY A 54 -23.01 -3.85 -11.11
C GLY A 54 -22.45 -5.17 -10.59
N GLY A 55 -23.22 -6.27 -10.69
CA GLY A 55 -22.75 -7.61 -10.32
C GLY A 55 -22.39 -7.80 -8.85
N GLY A 56 -22.96 -7.00 -7.94
CA GLY A 56 -22.55 -7.01 -6.51
C GLY A 56 -21.25 -6.24 -6.22
N LEU A 57 -20.57 -5.75 -7.27
CA LEU A 57 -19.33 -4.99 -7.12
C LEU A 57 -19.57 -3.52 -6.79
N ARG A 58 -18.63 -2.98 -6.03
CA ARG A 58 -18.54 -1.59 -5.66
C ARG A 58 -17.15 -1.05 -5.96
N ARG A 59 -17.07 0.27 -6.09
CA ARG A 59 -15.81 0.99 -6.32
C ARG A 59 -15.67 2.13 -5.31
N ALA A 60 -14.48 2.30 -4.77
CA ALA A 60 -14.09 3.53 -4.09
C ALA A 60 -12.82 4.09 -4.73
N THR A 61 -12.77 5.41 -4.91
CA THR A 61 -11.70 6.10 -5.64
C THR A 61 -11.15 7.24 -4.80
N TRP A 62 -9.83 7.34 -4.73
CA TRP A 62 -9.09 8.45 -4.13
C TRP A 62 -8.09 9.00 -5.15
N THR A 63 -8.26 10.25 -5.52
CA THR A 63 -7.37 11.04 -6.36
C THR A 63 -6.84 12.29 -5.65
N SER A 64 -7.63 12.88 -4.74
CA SER A 64 -7.27 14.12 -4.06
C SER A 64 -6.37 13.88 -2.85
N ARG A 65 -6.68 12.85 -2.06
CA ARG A 65 -5.90 12.42 -0.87
C ARG A 65 -5.84 10.89 -0.79
N PRO A 66 -5.01 10.24 -1.62
CA PRO A 66 -4.91 8.79 -1.64
C PRO A 66 -4.41 8.22 -0.30
N PRO A 67 -4.95 7.08 0.17
CA PRO A 67 -4.48 6.43 1.39
C PRO A 67 -3.07 5.86 1.27
N LEU A 68 -2.53 5.71 0.06
CA LEU A 68 -1.18 5.25 -0.22
C LEU A 68 -0.36 6.38 -0.85
N ASP A 69 0.97 6.35 -0.71
CA ASP A 69 1.86 7.35 -1.34
C ASP A 69 1.92 7.12 -2.86
N ALA A 70 0.90 7.63 -3.55
CA ALA A 70 0.60 7.43 -4.96
C ALA A 70 -0.22 8.61 -5.49
N ALA A 71 -0.28 8.76 -6.81
CA ALA A 71 -1.10 9.79 -7.47
C ALA A 71 -2.60 9.44 -7.49
N GLY A 72 -2.98 8.21 -7.16
CA GLY A 72 -4.36 7.78 -7.06
C GLY A 72 -4.48 6.32 -6.65
N VAL A 73 -5.58 5.99 -6.00
CA VAL A 73 -5.94 4.63 -5.60
C VAL A 73 -7.39 4.37 -5.98
N VAL A 74 -7.67 3.21 -6.55
CA VAL A 74 -9.02 2.72 -6.82
C VAL A 74 -9.13 1.32 -6.27
N VAL A 75 -10.14 1.06 -5.44
CA VAL A 75 -10.51 -0.30 -5.04
C VAL A 75 -11.82 -0.68 -5.73
N GLN A 76 -11.84 -1.85 -6.36
CA GLN A 76 -13.07 -2.55 -6.73
C GLN A 76 -13.22 -3.77 -5.83
N TYR A 77 -14.41 -4.01 -5.32
CA TYR A 77 -14.63 -5.08 -4.35
C TYR A 77 -16.04 -5.63 -4.42
N ASP A 78 -16.18 -6.90 -4.05
CA ASP A 78 -17.46 -7.55 -3.83
C ASP A 78 -18.11 -7.00 -2.54
N SER A 79 -19.36 -6.55 -2.62
CA SER A 79 -20.05 -5.94 -1.48
C SER A 79 -20.31 -6.90 -0.33
N ASP A 80 -20.41 -8.19 -0.61
CA ASP A 80 -20.79 -9.24 0.36
C ASP A 80 -19.57 -10.04 0.83
N ALA A 81 -18.48 -10.03 0.05
CA ALA A 81 -17.25 -10.78 0.33
C ALA A 81 -15.98 -9.91 0.28
N ARG A 82 -16.08 -8.62 0.60
CA ARG A 82 -14.97 -7.65 0.46
C ARG A 82 -13.61 -8.11 0.99
N PRO A 83 -13.45 -8.73 2.18
CA PRO A 83 -12.13 -9.14 2.64
C PRO A 83 -11.43 -10.17 1.73
N LEU A 84 -12.20 -10.94 0.96
CA LEU A 84 -11.74 -12.04 0.12
C LEU A 84 -11.72 -11.70 -1.37
N SER A 85 -12.59 -10.80 -1.83
CA SER A 85 -12.71 -10.42 -3.24
C SER A 85 -12.56 -8.90 -3.43
N TRP A 86 -11.36 -8.50 -3.83
CA TRP A 86 -11.05 -7.13 -4.19
C TRP A 86 -9.87 -7.03 -5.16
N ARG A 87 -9.84 -5.91 -5.89
CA ARG A 87 -8.74 -5.43 -6.72
C ARG A 87 -8.43 -4.00 -6.34
N LEU A 88 -7.15 -3.70 -6.14
CA LEU A 88 -6.64 -2.37 -5.83
C LEU A 88 -5.72 -1.92 -6.95
N ASP A 89 -6.11 -0.89 -7.69
CA ASP A 89 -5.28 -0.22 -8.69
C ASP A 89 -4.60 1.00 -8.02
N ILE A 90 -3.27 1.07 -8.07
CA ILE A 90 -2.44 2.10 -7.44
C ILE A 90 -1.66 2.81 -8.53
N ARG A 91 -2.00 4.08 -8.79
CA ARG A 91 -1.43 4.86 -9.89
C ARG A 91 -0.21 5.66 -9.46
N SER A 92 0.89 5.53 -10.20
CA SER A 92 2.17 6.20 -9.95
C SER A 92 2.61 6.15 -8.48
N PRO A 93 2.72 4.94 -7.87
CA PRO A 93 3.19 4.82 -6.50
C PRO A 93 4.65 5.27 -6.37
N ARG A 94 5.02 5.78 -5.19
CA ARG A 94 6.42 6.07 -4.83
C ARG A 94 7.16 4.86 -4.22
N PHE A 95 6.56 3.69 -4.35
CA PHE A 95 7.09 2.39 -3.94
C PHE A 95 6.91 1.39 -5.09
N THR A 96 7.67 0.31 -5.05
CA THR A 96 7.69 -0.73 -6.08
C THR A 96 6.80 -1.92 -5.72
N ALA A 97 6.57 -2.81 -6.69
CA ALA A 97 5.92 -4.09 -6.42
C ALA A 97 6.69 -4.90 -5.36
N GLN A 98 8.03 -4.86 -5.38
CA GLN A 98 8.88 -5.58 -4.44
C GLN A 98 8.75 -5.04 -3.01
N ASP A 99 8.67 -3.72 -2.83
CA ASP A 99 8.49 -3.09 -1.51
C ASP A 99 7.19 -3.56 -0.84
N LEU A 100 6.15 -3.82 -1.64
CA LEU A 100 4.86 -4.31 -1.17
C LEU A 100 4.82 -5.84 -1.01
N ALA A 101 5.48 -6.58 -1.92
CA ALA A 101 5.50 -8.04 -1.91
C ALA A 101 6.41 -8.63 -0.81
N GLY A 102 7.43 -7.87 -0.41
CA GLY A 102 8.46 -8.29 0.54
C GLY A 102 9.66 -8.96 -0.13
N PRO A 103 10.78 -9.14 0.61
CA PRO A 103 12.04 -9.64 0.06
C PRO A 103 11.95 -11.06 -0.50
N ASP A 104 11.14 -11.94 0.10
CA ASP A 104 10.97 -13.33 -0.31
C ASP A 104 9.80 -13.52 -1.31
N ALA A 105 9.46 -12.46 -2.04
CA ALA A 105 8.44 -12.52 -3.07
C ALA A 105 8.89 -13.39 -4.25
N GLN A 106 7.95 -14.15 -4.81
CA GLN A 106 8.20 -15.00 -5.97
C GLN A 106 7.71 -14.30 -7.24
N ALA A 107 8.60 -14.16 -8.22
CA ALA A 107 8.22 -13.69 -9.54
C ALA A 107 7.36 -14.74 -10.26
N VAL A 108 6.26 -14.29 -10.87
CA VAL A 108 5.39 -15.11 -11.71
C VAL A 108 5.02 -14.37 -12.98
N THR A 109 4.74 -15.13 -14.04
CA THR A 109 4.27 -14.57 -15.31
C THR A 109 2.77 -14.74 -15.39
N THR A 110 2.08 -13.67 -15.80
CA THR A 110 0.65 -13.68 -16.08
C THR A 110 0.42 -13.38 -17.56
N THR A 111 -0.81 -13.59 -18.04
CA THR A 111 -1.23 -13.12 -19.36
C THR A 111 -1.19 -11.60 -19.51
N GLN A 112 -1.11 -10.87 -18.38
CA GLN A 112 -1.09 -9.41 -18.31
C GLN A 112 0.33 -8.84 -18.06
N GLY A 113 1.35 -9.70 -18.02
CA GLY A 113 2.75 -9.31 -17.77
C GLY A 113 3.32 -9.90 -16.49
N GLU A 114 4.42 -9.32 -16.02
CA GLU A 114 5.12 -9.74 -14.80
C GLU A 114 4.30 -9.39 -13.54
N ALA A 115 4.32 -10.32 -12.59
CA ALA A 115 3.71 -10.14 -11.29
C ALA A 115 4.57 -10.76 -10.19
N LEU A 116 4.29 -10.36 -8.96
CA LEU A 116 4.88 -10.94 -7.76
C LEU A 116 3.80 -11.62 -6.92
N HIS A 117 4.14 -12.80 -6.42
CA HIS A 117 3.52 -13.38 -5.23
C HIS A 117 4.21 -12.87 -3.99
N PRO A 118 3.48 -12.22 -3.06
CA PRO A 118 4.04 -11.87 -1.78
C PRO A 118 4.53 -13.10 -1.01
N ALA A 119 5.53 -12.88 -0.16
CA ALA A 119 6.09 -13.91 0.71
C ALA A 119 4.98 -14.64 1.50
N ALA A 120 5.14 -15.93 1.77
CA ALA A 120 4.11 -16.75 2.43
C ALA A 120 3.67 -16.22 3.81
N GLY A 121 4.57 -15.54 4.54
CA GLY A 121 4.26 -14.90 5.83
C GLY A 121 3.62 -13.51 5.72
N SER A 122 3.45 -12.98 4.51
CA SER A 122 2.85 -11.66 4.30
C SER A 122 1.35 -11.68 4.53
N ARG A 123 0.80 -10.57 5.05
CA ARG A 123 -0.66 -10.35 5.11
C ARG A 123 -1.31 -10.24 3.72
N LEU A 124 -0.50 -10.15 2.66
CA LEU A 124 -0.94 -10.16 1.26
C LEU A 124 -0.62 -11.47 0.54
N ALA A 125 -0.28 -12.56 1.26
CA ALA A 125 0.15 -13.84 0.67
C ALA A 125 -0.84 -14.44 -0.35
N ASP A 126 -2.13 -14.13 -0.28
CA ASP A 126 -3.16 -14.62 -1.20
C ASP A 126 -3.51 -13.62 -2.32
N THR A 127 -2.58 -12.71 -2.64
CA THR A 127 -2.72 -11.71 -3.70
C THR A 127 -1.65 -11.88 -4.78
N LEU A 128 -1.94 -11.37 -5.98
CA LEU A 128 -0.93 -11.07 -6.99
C LEU A 128 -0.69 -9.57 -7.04
N ILE A 129 0.57 -9.15 -7.15
CA ILE A 129 0.96 -7.76 -7.37
C ILE A 129 1.51 -7.64 -8.79
N LEU A 130 0.71 -7.08 -9.70
CA LEU A 130 1.07 -6.88 -11.10
C LEU A 130 1.66 -5.50 -11.30
N THR A 131 2.72 -5.42 -12.11
CA THR A 131 3.20 -4.13 -12.64
C THR A 131 2.38 -3.77 -13.87
N THR A 132 1.89 -2.54 -13.95
CA THR A 132 1.11 -2.02 -15.06
C THR A 132 1.79 -0.78 -15.64
N THR A 133 1.36 -0.33 -16.81
CA THR A 133 1.87 0.90 -17.43
C THR A 133 1.60 2.16 -16.60
N GLN A 134 0.64 2.12 -15.67
CA GLN A 134 0.23 3.26 -14.84
C GLN A 134 0.67 3.15 -13.37
N GLY A 135 1.25 2.02 -12.95
CA GLY A 135 1.59 1.75 -11.56
C GLY A 135 1.41 0.28 -11.21
N LEU A 136 0.77 -0.02 -10.08
CA LEU A 136 0.61 -1.37 -9.56
C LEU A 136 -0.87 -1.77 -9.52
N ARG A 137 -1.13 -3.07 -9.70
CA ARG A 137 -2.43 -3.69 -9.43
C ARG A 137 -2.24 -4.82 -8.43
N VAL A 138 -2.96 -4.76 -7.32
CA VAL A 138 -3.02 -5.83 -6.33
C VAL A 138 -4.38 -6.50 -6.48
N VAL A 139 -4.41 -7.82 -6.62
CA VAL A 139 -5.65 -8.55 -6.86
C VAL A 139 -5.71 -9.80 -5.98
N THR A 140 -6.84 -10.04 -5.33
CA THR A 140 -7.04 -11.30 -4.61
C THR A 140 -7.41 -12.42 -5.56
N ARG A 141 -7.17 -13.66 -5.15
CA ARG A 141 -7.68 -14.83 -5.85
C ARG A 141 -9.21 -14.82 -5.99
N GLY A 142 -9.92 -14.32 -4.97
CA GLY A 142 -11.38 -14.19 -4.99
C GLY A 142 -11.87 -13.29 -6.14
N TYR A 143 -11.25 -12.12 -6.29
CA TYR A 143 -11.60 -11.21 -7.38
C TYR A 143 -11.26 -11.80 -8.75
N ALA A 144 -10.08 -12.40 -8.90
CA ALA A 144 -9.69 -13.06 -10.15
C ALA A 144 -10.66 -14.20 -10.52
N THR A 145 -11.20 -14.93 -9.55
CA THR A 145 -12.18 -15.99 -9.81
C THR A 145 -13.49 -15.45 -10.39
N GLN A 146 -13.92 -14.26 -9.95
CA GLN A 146 -15.17 -13.64 -10.36
C GLN A 146 -15.02 -12.85 -11.67
N GLU A 147 -13.95 -12.06 -11.79
CA GLU A 147 -13.85 -10.98 -12.78
C GLU A 147 -12.71 -11.15 -13.79
N ASP A 148 -11.69 -11.96 -13.48
CA ASP A 148 -10.48 -12.06 -14.32
C ASP A 148 -9.83 -13.45 -14.22
N ALA A 149 -10.55 -14.46 -14.73
CA ALA A 149 -10.17 -15.86 -14.62
C ALA A 149 -8.81 -16.17 -15.28
N ALA A 150 -8.33 -15.32 -16.19
CA ALA A 150 -7.05 -15.47 -16.85
C ALA A 150 -5.85 -15.35 -15.89
N LEU A 151 -6.03 -14.71 -14.73
CA LEU A 151 -5.00 -14.59 -13.70
C LEU A 151 -4.89 -15.83 -12.79
N LEU A 152 -5.91 -16.71 -12.78
CA LEU A 152 -5.96 -17.86 -11.86
C LEU A 152 -4.77 -18.82 -11.95
N PRO A 153 -4.20 -19.13 -13.14
CA PRO A 153 -3.02 -19.98 -13.22
C PRO A 153 -1.83 -19.41 -12.47
N ALA A 154 -1.69 -18.08 -12.42
CA ALA A 154 -0.60 -17.43 -11.74
C ALA A 154 -0.71 -17.53 -10.22
N PHE A 155 -1.89 -17.83 -9.64
CA PHE A 155 -2.06 -18.06 -8.20
C PHE A 155 -1.58 -19.44 -7.71
N ARG A 156 -1.14 -20.33 -8.61
CA ARG A 156 -0.58 -21.63 -8.22
C ARG A 156 0.81 -21.42 -7.61
N ARG A 157 1.05 -22.06 -6.46
CA ARG A 157 2.36 -22.12 -5.79
C ARG A 157 3.09 -23.39 -6.20
#